data_AF-I4D2S7-F1
#
_entry.id   AF-I4D2S7-F1
#
_cell.length_a   1.000
_cell.length_b   1.000
_cell.length_c   1.000
_cell.angle_alpha   90.00
_cell.angle_beta   90.00
_cell.angle_gamma   90.00
#
_symmetry.space_group_name_H-M   'P 1'
#
loop_
_entity.id
_entity.type
_entity.pdbx_description
1 polymer ?
#
loop_
_entity_poly.entity_id
_entity_poly.type
_entity_poly.pdbx_seq_one_letter_code
_entity_poly.pdbx_strand_id
1 'polypeptide(L)' 'MHIGHNHDDIDHESLALRHYGEGIYQESLGNLAEALNEYMMANVLDPKLVVVQNKLDSLREKLCL' A
#
# COMPACT_ATOMS: atom_id res chain seq x y z
N MET A 1 22.28 20.72 17.52
CA MET A 1 21.25 20.10 18.36
C MET A 1 20.02 19.95 17.49
N HIS A 2 19.83 18.78 16.87
CA HIS A 2 18.69 18.52 15.97
C HIS A 2 17.45 18.41 16.85
N ILE A 3 16.64 19.46 16.81
CA ILE A 3 15.41 19.63 17.59
C ILE A 3 14.32 18.78 16.96
N GLY A 4 13.90 17.74 17.69
CA GLY A 4 12.58 17.10 17.63
C GLY A 4 12.07 16.67 16.25
N HIS A 5 12.50 15.50 15.77
CA HIS A 5 11.59 14.69 14.95
C HIS A 5 10.58 14.10 15.92
N ASN A 6 9.47 14.81 16.09
CA ASN A 6 8.28 14.32 16.78
C ASN A 6 7.78 13.12 15.94
N HIS A 7 8.05 11.91 16.41
CA HIS A 7 7.75 10.64 15.75
C HIS A 7 6.24 10.31 15.74
N ASP A 8 5.38 11.28 16.12
CA ASP A 8 3.95 11.09 16.35
C ASP A 8 3.08 11.46 15.15
N ASP A 9 3.62 12.16 14.15
CA ASP A 9 2.98 12.32 12.85
C ASP A 9 3.50 11.19 11.95
N ILE A 10 3.01 9.96 12.18
CA ILE A 10 3.10 8.91 11.16
C ILE A 10 2.30 9.47 9.97
N ASP A 11 3.00 10.15 9.08
CA ASP A 11 2.42 10.77 7.91
C ASP A 11 1.60 9.69 7.20
N HIS A 12 0.31 9.93 7.01
CA HIS A 12 -0.59 8.95 6.40
C HIS A 12 -0.03 8.46 5.05
N GLU A 13 0.76 9.29 4.36
CA GLU A 13 1.52 8.94 3.17
C GLU A 13 2.56 7.84 3.46
N SER A 14 3.30 7.93 4.56
CA SER A 14 4.29 6.93 4.96
C SER A 14 3.65 5.57 5.31
N LEU A 15 2.47 5.58 5.91
CA LEU A 15 1.73 4.34 6.20
C LEU A 15 1.13 3.73 4.92
N ALA A 16 0.59 4.55 4.02
CA ALA A 16 0.11 4.10 2.71
C ALA A 16 1.24 3.46 1.89
N LEU A 17 2.41 4.09 1.85
CA LEU A 17 3.59 3.57 1.16
C LEU A 17 4.10 2.26 1.78
N ARG A 18 4.01 2.10 3.10
CA ARG A 18 4.33 0.84 3.77
C ARG A 18 3.43 -0.29 3.31
N HIS A 19 2.12 -0.09 3.35
CA HIS A 19 1.16 -1.10 2.86
C HIS A 19 1.34 -1.36 1.37
N TYR A 20 1.65 -0.34 0.56
CA TYR A 20 2.00 -0.54 -0.85
C TYR A 20 3.24 -1.44 -1.02
N GLY A 21 4.29 -1.22 -0.22
CA GLY A 21 5.49 -2.06 -0.23
C GLY A 21 5.22 -3.51 0.16
N GLU A 22 4.44 -3.74 1.22
CA GLU A 22 4.02 -5.08 1.65
C GLU A 22 3.19 -5.77 0.56
N GLY A 23 2.29 -5.04 -0.11
CA GLY A 23 1.52 -5.56 -1.24
C GLY A 23 2.39 -6.05 -2.39
N ILE A 24 3.46 -5.30 -2.74
CA ILE A 24 4.43 -5.72 -3.77
C ILE A 24 5.17 -6.99 -3.33
N TYR A 25 5.56 -7.07 -2.06
CA TYR A 25 6.25 -8.22 -1.51
C TYR A 25 5.36 -9.47 -1.58
N GLN A 26 4.11 -9.36 -1.13
CA GLN A 26 3.13 -10.46 -1.17
C GLN A 26 2.78 -10.87 -2.61
N GLU A 27 2.67 -9.91 -3.54
CA GLU A 27 2.46 -10.19 -4.96
C GLU A 27 3.63 -11.01 -5.53
N SER A 28 4.86 -10.68 -5.14
CA SER A 28 6.07 -11.40 -5.56
C SER A 28 6.14 -12.82 -5.00
N LEU A 29 5.54 -13.06 -3.84
CA LEU A 29 5.38 -14.39 -3.26
C LEU A 29 4.24 -15.21 -3.89
N GLY A 30 3.42 -14.61 -4.75
CA GLY A 30 2.22 -15.22 -5.34
C GLY A 30 0.99 -15.18 -4.41
N ASN A 31 1.08 -14.51 -3.26
CA ASN A 31 -0.01 -14.35 -2.30
C ASN A 31 -0.95 -13.23 -2.75
N LEU A 32 -1.63 -13.41 -3.89
CA LEU A 32 -2.43 -12.37 -4.53
C LEU A 32 -3.57 -11.83 -3.64
N ALA A 33 -4.14 -12.66 -2.76
CA ALA A 33 -5.17 -12.23 -1.82
C ALA A 33 -4.63 -11.31 -0.71
N GLU A 34 -3.46 -11.61 -0.16
CA GLU A 34 -2.80 -10.73 0.83
C GLU A 34 -2.32 -9.45 0.16
N ALA A 35 -1.75 -9.54 -1.05
CA ALA A 35 -1.37 -8.36 -1.82
C ALA A 35 -2.57 -7.44 -2.08
N LEU A 36 -3.74 -8.00 -2.39
CA LEU A 36 -4.98 -7.23 -2.55
C LEU A 36 -5.33 -6.47 -1.26
N ASN A 37 -5.27 -7.14 -0.12
CA ASN A 37 -5.57 -6.54 1.18
C ASN A 37 -4.63 -5.37 1.49
N GLU A 38 -3.33 -5.56 1.29
CA GLU A 38 -2.33 -4.53 1.54
C GLU A 38 -2.51 -3.32 0.60
N TYR A 39 -2.74 -3.54 -0.69
CA TYR A 39 -3.04 -2.45 -1.61
C TYR A 39 -4.37 -1.75 -1.29
N MET A 40 -5.39 -2.47 -0.79
CA MET A 40 -6.64 -1.85 -0.34
C MET A 40 -6.40 -0.94 0.86
N MET A 41 -5.61 -1.37 1.84
CA MET A 41 -5.22 -0.55 2.99
C MET A 41 -4.45 0.70 2.54
N ALA A 42 -3.50 0.55 1.62
CA ALA A 42 -2.76 1.67 1.05
C ALA A 42 -3.70 2.69 0.37
N ASN A 43 -4.72 2.22 -0.36
CA ASN A 43 -5.71 3.09 -1.00
C ASN A 43 -6.66 3.77 -0.01
N VAL A 44 -6.98 3.13 1.12
CA VAL A 44 -7.78 3.76 2.19
C VAL A 44 -6.99 4.87 2.87
N LEU A 45 -5.69 4.67 3.06
CA LEU A 45 -4.80 5.63 3.71
C LEU A 45 -4.45 6.82 2.81
N ASP A 46 -4.11 6.55 1.55
CA ASP A 46 -3.95 7.59 0.54
C ASP A 46 -4.71 7.23 -0.75
N PRO A 47 -5.97 7.68 -0.88
CA PRO A 47 -6.78 7.43 -2.08
C PRO A 47 -6.28 8.23 -3.30
N LYS A 48 -5.29 9.11 -3.13
CA LYS A 48 -4.64 9.84 -4.25
C LYS A 48 -3.44 9.09 -4.82
N LEU A 49 -3.05 7.98 -4.21
CA LEU A 49 -1.91 7.17 -4.65
C LEU A 49 -2.25 6.37 -5.89
N VAL A 50 -2.16 7.01 -7.06
CA VAL A 50 -2.50 6.43 -8.38
C VAL A 50 -1.80 5.09 -8.63
N VAL A 51 -0.57 4.93 -8.12
CA VAL A 51 0.18 3.68 -8.28
C VAL A 51 -0.51 2.49 -7.60
N VAL A 52 -1.16 2.71 -6.45
CA VAL A 52 -1.93 1.66 -5.75
C VAL A 52 -3.19 1.31 -6.53
N GLN A 53 -3.90 2.30 -7.09
CA GLN A 53 -5.07 2.03 -7.95
C GLN A 53 -4.70 1.15 -9.15
N ASN A 54 -3.62 1.48 -9.85
CA ASN A 54 -3.14 0.64 -10.96
C ASN A 54 -2.79 -0.79 -10.52
N LYS A 55 -2.23 -0.95 -9.31
CA LYS A 55 -1.98 -2.29 -8.75
C LYS A 55 -3.27 -3.04 -8.44
N LEU A 56 -4.25 -2.38 -7.84
CA LEU A 56 -5.56 -2.97 -7.52
C LEU A 56 -6.29 -3.44 -8.78
N ASP A 57 -6.34 -2.63 -9.83
CA ASP A 57 -6.94 -3.03 -11.12
C ASP A 57 -6.23 -4.25 -11.70
N SER A 58 -4.89 -4.22 -11.79
CA SER A 58 -4.12 -5.36 -12.31
C SER A 58 -4.31 -6.63 -11.47
N LEU A 59 -4.43 -6.50 -10.15
CA LEU A 59 -4.65 -7.65 -9.27
C LEU A 59 -6.06 -8.23 -9.42
N ARG A 60 -7.08 -7.36 -9.58
CA ARG A 60 -8.47 -7.79 -9.83
C ARG A 60 -8.58 -8.57 -11.13
N GLU A 61 -7.93 -8.09 -12.20
CA GLU A 61 -7.84 -8.81 -13.47
C GLU A 61 -7.21 -10.19 -13.31
N LYS A 62 -6.09 -10.29 -12.55
CA LYS A 62 -5.43 -11.57 -12.27
C LYS A 62 -6.31 -12.52 -11.45
N LEU A 63 -7.10 -11.99 -10.53
CA LEU A 63 -7.99 -12.75 -9.64
C LEU A 63 -9.35 -13.06 -10.32
N CYS A 64 -9.63 -12.50 -11.49
CA CYS A 64 -10.92 -12.60 -12.19
C CYS A 64 -12.11 -12.15 -11.30
N LEU A 65 -11.88 -11.09 -10.51
CA LEU A 65 -12.88 -10.42 -9.67
C LEU A 65 -13.41 -9.17 -10.39
#